data_AF-A0A6C0U6T6-F1
#
_entry.id   AF-A0A6C0U6T6-F1
#
_cell.length_a   1.000
_cell.length_b   1.000
_cell.length_c   1.000
_cell.angle_alpha   90.00
_cell.angle_beta   90.00
_cell.angle_gamma   90.00
#
_symmetry.space_group_name_H-M   'P 1'
#
loop_
_entity.id
_entity.type
_entity.pdbx_description
1 polymer ?
#
loop_
_entity_poly.entity_id
_entity_poly.type
_entity_poly.pdbx_seq_one_letter_code
_entity_poly.pdbx_strand_id
1 'polypeptide(L)'
;MRLSNSGPWLRAALLALPVTVAQVAVTQLQSDLGAQPFASASAQKGEADQRETRRTPALRNQVYEKLSEAQTAAEEENFDAAARVLDGMLSAGGKNELNSYELANVYNLYAFIHYSREDYAKALEAYENVIRQPDIPLAMEINTKYTVAQLHFVQENWRRGVETLLEWFAVSDNPPANAYVLLAQGYYQLDDYPKALSNVEKAINMHKEKGKIPSEQWYNLARFLYFDKNDIPKAVATLEELLTHYPDKQYWVQLSHMYGEQKRDAKQLAAMETAYVQDLLDKGTEQVTMAYLYLNGEVPYKAGKVMDKGLKSDTIEGTSRNYEILGNAWRQAQEIDRAIPAMEQAAAKSEDGELYARLGNIYLDGDEYKKAIDAITKGLQRGGVKRPDTARLVLGMAYFNDEQYAKAREAFNAAGRDERSAQYAKQWINYMESELDRQKKLEEG
;
A
#
# COMPACT_ATOMS: atom_id res chain seq x y z
N MET A 1 -10.77 3.30 -31.08
CA MET A 1 -9.93 4.37 -30.50
C MET A 1 -9.27 3.78 -29.26
N ARG A 2 -7.95 3.53 -29.33
CA ARG A 2 -7.18 2.86 -28.26
C ARG A 2 -6.98 3.84 -27.10
N LEU A 3 -7.57 3.56 -25.94
CA LEU A 3 -7.21 4.18 -24.66
C LEU A 3 -6.75 3.05 -23.74
N SER A 4 -5.44 2.78 -23.79
CA SER A 4 -4.75 1.90 -22.86
C SER A 4 -3.38 2.53 -22.65
N ASN A 5 -3.35 3.55 -21.79
CA ASN A 5 -2.13 4.07 -21.21
C ASN A 5 -2.45 4.33 -19.74
N SER A 6 -2.54 3.26 -18.96
CA SER A 6 -2.50 3.31 -17.51
C SER A 6 -1.11 3.84 -17.11
N GLY A 7 -1.06 5.14 -16.81
CA GLY A 7 0.19 5.87 -16.63
C GLY A 7 1.01 5.43 -15.41
N PRO A 8 2.29 5.85 -15.33
CA PRO A 8 3.23 5.50 -14.25
C PRO A 8 2.74 5.86 -12.83
N TRP A 9 1.76 6.76 -12.71
CA TRP A 9 1.16 7.20 -11.46
C TRP A 9 0.38 6.10 -10.71
N LEU A 10 -0.20 5.12 -11.42
CA LEU A 10 -0.91 3.98 -10.77
C LEU A 10 0.06 3.02 -10.08
N ARG A 11 1.27 2.86 -10.62
CA ARG A 11 2.33 2.04 -10.00
C ARG A 11 2.84 2.67 -8.71
N ALA A 12 2.95 4.00 -8.64
CA ALA A 12 3.38 4.70 -7.43
C ALA A 12 2.36 4.58 -6.28
N ALA A 13 1.06 4.59 -6.57
CA ALA A 13 0.01 4.43 -5.56
C ALA A 13 -0.09 3.01 -4.98
N LEU A 14 0.27 1.97 -5.76
CA LEU A 14 0.28 0.57 -5.32
C LEU A 14 1.52 0.21 -4.47
N LEU A 15 2.56 1.04 -4.53
CA LEU A 15 3.79 0.91 -3.74
C LEU A 15 3.77 1.75 -2.45
N ALA A 16 2.61 2.32 -2.08
CA ALA A 16 2.48 3.34 -1.03
C ALA A 16 2.76 2.86 0.41
N LEU A 17 3.13 1.59 0.61
CA LEU A 17 3.81 1.15 1.81
C LEU A 17 5.31 1.14 1.51
N PRO A 18 6.09 2.15 1.98
CA PRO A 18 7.52 1.96 2.07
C PRO A 18 7.73 0.65 2.85
N VAL A 19 8.41 -0.32 2.24
CA VAL A 19 8.97 -1.44 3.00
C VAL A 19 10.04 -0.78 3.86
N THR A 20 9.65 -0.24 5.01
CA THR A 20 10.58 0.34 5.97
C THR A 20 11.36 -0.83 6.55
N VAL A 21 12.54 -1.09 5.98
CA VAL A 21 13.48 -2.11 6.47
C VAL A 21 14.09 -1.72 7.84
N ALA A 22 13.78 -0.52 8.34
CA ALA A 22 14.35 0.00 9.57
C ALA A 22 13.68 -0.61 10.82
N GLN A 23 14.43 -1.51 11.49
CA GLN A 23 14.65 -1.61 12.96
C GLN A 23 14.71 -3.04 13.51
N VAL A 24 14.32 -4.08 12.75
CA VAL A 24 14.33 -5.45 13.28
C VAL A 24 15.75 -6.01 13.44
N ALA A 25 16.70 -5.58 12.60
CA ALA A 25 18.09 -6.03 12.72
C ALA A 25 18.77 -5.55 14.02
N VAL A 26 18.46 -4.34 14.49
CA VAL A 26 19.11 -3.74 15.68
C VAL A 26 18.61 -4.38 16.97
N THR A 27 17.31 -4.65 17.07
CA THR A 27 16.71 -5.24 18.28
C THR A 27 17.10 -6.70 18.49
N GLN A 28 17.28 -7.48 17.41
CA GLN A 28 17.76 -8.87 17.51
C GLN A 28 19.26 -8.99 17.79
N LEU A 29 20.08 -8.09 17.24
CA LEU A 29 21.51 -7.99 17.57
C LEU A 29 21.71 -7.75 19.07
N GLN A 30 20.93 -6.86 19.68
CA GLN A 30 20.99 -6.60 21.12
C GLN A 30 20.60 -7.82 21.97
N SER A 31 19.63 -8.64 21.54
CA SER A 31 19.24 -9.86 22.27
C SER A 31 20.27 -10.99 22.15
N ASP A 32 20.90 -11.16 20.98
CA ASP A 32 21.92 -12.20 20.76
C ASP A 32 23.26 -11.84 21.45
N LEU A 33 23.53 -10.55 21.65
CA LEU A 33 24.72 -10.06 22.34
C LEU A 33 24.53 -9.91 23.87
N GLY A 34 23.29 -9.79 24.34
CA GLY A 34 23.00 -9.31 25.70
C GLY A 34 22.50 -10.34 26.72
N ALA A 35 22.01 -11.53 26.35
CA ALA A 35 21.47 -12.45 27.37
C ALA A 35 21.27 -13.90 26.89
N GLN A 36 22.32 -14.72 26.84
CA GLN A 36 22.21 -16.17 27.12
C GLN A 36 23.54 -16.74 27.63
N PRO A 37 23.55 -17.56 28.70
CA PRO A 37 24.67 -18.44 28.99
C PRO A 37 24.91 -19.38 27.80
N PHE A 38 26.16 -19.43 27.35
CA PHE A 38 26.62 -20.30 26.26
C PHE A 38 26.45 -21.79 26.61
N ALA A 39 25.26 -22.36 26.45
CA ALA A 39 25.01 -23.79 26.21
C ALA A 39 23.50 -24.08 26.20
N SER A 40 22.87 -24.06 25.04
CA SER A 40 21.66 -24.85 24.82
C SER A 40 21.53 -25.21 23.35
N ALA A 41 22.38 -26.13 22.90
CA ALA A 41 22.09 -26.92 21.70
C ALA A 41 20.96 -27.90 22.04
N SER A 42 19.75 -27.59 21.63
CA SER A 42 18.65 -28.56 21.61
C SER A 42 18.97 -29.64 20.58
N ALA A 43 19.44 -30.79 21.05
CA ALA A 43 19.69 -31.96 20.22
C ALA A 43 18.35 -32.52 19.69
N GLN A 44 18.02 -32.21 18.43
CA GLN A 44 16.97 -32.89 17.70
C GLN A 44 17.61 -34.03 16.90
N LYS A 45 17.25 -35.28 17.21
CA LYS A 45 17.72 -36.49 16.52
C LYS A 45 17.31 -36.46 15.04
N GLY A 46 18.22 -36.02 14.18
CA GLY A 46 18.27 -36.29 12.74
C GLY A 46 19.62 -36.94 12.42
N GLU A 47 19.71 -37.66 11.29
CA GLU A 47 20.85 -38.49 10.89
C GLU A 47 22.21 -37.82 11.14
N ALA A 48 23.14 -38.60 11.70
CA ALA A 48 24.46 -38.14 12.12
C ALA A 48 25.30 -37.73 10.90
N ASP A 49 25.31 -36.42 10.62
CA ASP A 49 26.23 -35.84 9.66
C ASP A 49 27.66 -35.92 10.22
N GLN A 50 28.60 -36.43 9.42
CA GLN A 50 29.99 -36.74 9.81
C GLN A 50 30.89 -35.50 9.90
N ARG A 51 30.37 -34.38 10.43
CA ARG A 51 31.16 -33.15 10.57
C ARG A 51 32.04 -33.20 11.81
N GLU A 52 33.27 -32.68 11.69
CA GLU A 52 34.22 -32.62 12.80
C GLU A 52 33.63 -31.85 13.99
N THR A 53 33.43 -32.54 15.11
CA THR A 53 33.01 -31.92 16.37
C THR A 53 34.21 -31.21 17.00
N ARG A 54 34.36 -29.92 16.70
CA ARG A 54 35.36 -29.07 17.36
C ARG A 54 35.06 -28.97 18.85
N ARG A 55 36.00 -29.41 19.69
CA ARG A 55 35.87 -29.34 21.16
C ARG A 55 35.88 -27.89 21.61
N THR A 56 35.10 -27.57 22.64
CA THR A 56 35.17 -26.26 23.30
C THR A 56 36.30 -26.29 24.33
N PRO A 57 37.39 -25.53 24.15
CA PRO A 57 38.48 -25.49 25.11
C PRO A 57 38.02 -24.84 26.43
N ALA A 58 38.68 -25.17 27.54
CA ALA A 58 38.46 -24.47 28.80
C ALA A 58 39.32 -23.20 28.87
N LEU A 59 38.78 -22.12 29.44
CA LEU A 59 39.55 -20.91 29.75
C LEU A 59 40.44 -21.17 30.98
N ARG A 60 41.68 -20.67 30.98
CA ARG A 60 42.49 -20.65 32.21
C ARG A 60 41.83 -19.76 33.25
N ASN A 61 41.86 -20.14 34.54
CA ASN A 61 41.20 -19.39 35.62
C ASN A 61 41.55 -17.89 35.63
N GLN A 62 42.83 -17.55 35.46
CA GLN A 62 43.28 -16.15 35.42
C GLN A 62 42.68 -15.36 34.25
N VAL A 63 42.52 -16.01 33.10
CA VAL A 63 41.92 -15.41 31.91
C VAL A 63 40.42 -15.22 32.11
N TYR A 64 39.75 -16.23 32.70
CA TYR A 64 38.33 -16.14 33.05
C TYR A 64 38.04 -15.01 34.03
N GLU A 65 38.83 -14.89 35.11
CA GLU A 65 38.69 -13.80 36.09
C GLU A 65 38.82 -12.42 35.43
N LYS A 66 39.79 -12.26 34.52
CA LYS A 66 39.99 -11.00 33.79
C LYS A 66 38.89 -10.69 32.78
N LEU A 67 38.39 -11.70 32.06
CA LEU A 67 37.22 -11.53 31.19
C LEU A 67 35.97 -11.15 31.99
N SER A 68 35.77 -11.78 33.15
CA SER A 68 34.66 -11.45 34.04
C SER A 68 34.77 -10.01 34.57
N GLU A 69 35.97 -9.56 34.96
CA GLU A 69 36.23 -8.18 35.38
C GLU A 69 35.89 -7.19 34.26
N ALA A 70 36.36 -7.46 33.03
CA ALA A 70 36.05 -6.64 31.87
C ALA A 70 34.54 -6.65 31.54
N GLN A 71 33.88 -7.79 31.66
CA GLN A 71 32.45 -7.94 31.40
C GLN A 71 31.62 -7.14 32.42
N THR A 72 31.91 -7.25 33.72
CA THR A 72 31.23 -6.46 34.76
C THR A 72 31.41 -4.96 34.50
N ALA A 73 32.61 -4.51 34.14
CA ALA A 73 32.83 -3.11 33.78
C ALA A 73 32.02 -2.69 32.54
N ALA A 74 31.87 -3.57 31.54
CA ALA A 74 31.07 -3.29 30.34
C ALA A 74 29.56 -3.28 30.63
N GLU A 75 29.07 -4.15 31.52
CA GLU A 75 27.68 -4.19 32.00
C GLU A 75 27.32 -2.94 32.82
N GLU A 76 28.29 -2.36 33.54
CA GLU A 76 28.18 -1.07 34.22
C GLU A 76 28.36 0.14 33.27
N GLU A 77 28.36 -0.09 31.95
CA GLU A 77 28.62 0.91 30.90
C GLU A 77 29.99 1.60 31.00
N ASN A 78 30.89 1.11 31.85
CA ASN A 78 32.26 1.59 32.01
C ASN A 78 33.18 0.96 30.96
N PHE A 79 32.86 1.25 29.70
CA PHE A 79 33.52 0.67 28.54
C PHE A 79 35.03 0.99 28.47
N ASP A 80 35.48 2.13 29.01
CA ASP A 80 36.91 2.47 29.05
C ASP A 80 37.67 1.63 30.07
N ALA A 81 37.04 1.26 31.20
CA ALA A 81 37.64 0.33 32.14
C ALA A 81 37.68 -1.08 31.56
N ALA A 82 36.59 -1.53 30.95
CA ALA A 82 36.52 -2.82 30.28
C ALA A 82 37.61 -2.95 29.19
N ALA A 83 37.73 -1.96 28.31
CA ALA A 83 38.75 -1.94 27.27
C ALA A 83 40.18 -1.99 27.85
N ARG A 84 40.47 -1.25 28.92
CA ARG A 84 41.78 -1.29 29.59
C ARG A 84 42.14 -2.67 30.15
N VAL A 85 41.16 -3.40 30.69
CA VAL A 85 41.37 -4.79 31.16
C VAL A 85 41.73 -5.68 29.96
N LEU A 86 41.00 -5.57 28.86
CA LEU A 86 41.26 -6.34 27.64
C LEU A 86 42.61 -5.99 27.00
N ASP A 87 43.01 -4.71 26.96
CA ASP A 87 44.30 -4.26 26.43
C ASP A 87 45.45 -4.89 27.22
N GLY A 88 45.28 -4.98 28.56
CA GLY A 88 46.22 -5.64 29.45
C GLY A 88 46.32 -7.15 29.20
N MET A 89 45.22 -7.80 28.84
CA MET A 89 45.21 -9.21 28.44
C MET A 89 45.95 -9.44 27.11
N LEU A 90 45.72 -8.58 26.11
CA LEU A 90 46.40 -8.68 24.80
C LEU A 90 47.90 -8.39 24.89
N SER A 91 48.32 -7.53 25.81
CA SER A 91 49.73 -7.18 26.02
C SER A 91 50.51 -8.23 26.83
N ALA A 92 49.84 -9.29 27.32
CA ALA A 92 50.47 -10.32 28.13
C ALA A 92 51.34 -11.26 27.28
N GLY A 93 52.61 -11.42 27.66
CA GLY A 93 53.57 -12.29 26.96
C GLY A 93 53.97 -13.54 27.76
N GLY A 94 54.64 -14.48 27.08
CA GLY A 94 55.23 -15.67 27.71
C GLY A 94 54.16 -16.61 28.26
N LYS A 95 54.28 -17.03 29.52
CA LYS A 95 53.33 -17.98 30.15
C LYS A 95 51.88 -17.46 30.22
N ASN A 96 51.68 -16.16 30.09
CA ASN A 96 50.36 -15.50 30.14
C ASN A 96 49.81 -15.17 28.74
N GLU A 97 50.55 -15.51 27.67
CA GLU A 97 50.08 -15.34 26.29
C GLU A 97 48.79 -16.14 26.07
N LEU A 98 47.80 -15.53 25.41
CA LEU A 98 46.48 -16.11 25.20
C LEU A 98 46.53 -17.17 24.10
N ASN A 99 45.83 -18.28 24.29
CA ASN A 99 45.58 -19.21 23.18
C ASN A 99 44.46 -18.69 22.27
N SER A 100 44.27 -19.31 21.11
CA SER A 100 43.28 -18.90 20.10
C SER A 100 41.86 -18.75 20.64
N TYR A 101 41.42 -19.66 21.52
CA TYR A 101 40.08 -19.59 22.10
C TYR A 101 39.95 -18.45 23.12
N GLU A 102 40.96 -18.24 23.95
CA GLU A 102 40.99 -17.12 24.89
C GLU A 102 41.05 -15.78 24.16
N LEU A 103 41.86 -15.69 23.10
CA LEU A 103 41.97 -14.53 22.24
C LEU A 103 40.64 -14.24 21.51
N ALA A 104 39.94 -15.28 21.05
CA ALA A 104 38.60 -15.15 20.48
C ALA A 104 37.60 -14.57 21.51
N ASN A 105 37.66 -14.98 22.78
CA ASN A 105 36.78 -14.41 23.80
C ASN A 105 37.10 -12.94 24.11
N VAL A 106 38.38 -12.56 24.12
CA VAL A 106 38.80 -11.16 24.25
C VAL A 106 38.26 -10.31 23.10
N TYR A 107 38.44 -10.75 21.85
CA TYR A 107 37.90 -10.03 20.69
C TYR A 107 36.37 -9.99 20.68
N ASN A 108 35.69 -11.04 21.14
CA ASN A 108 34.23 -11.04 21.28
C ASN A 108 33.75 -9.95 22.26
N LEU A 109 34.46 -9.73 23.37
CA LEU A 109 34.11 -8.67 24.32
C LEU A 109 34.47 -7.27 23.80
N TYR A 110 35.58 -7.10 23.06
CA TYR A 110 35.81 -5.84 22.33
C TYR A 110 34.70 -5.54 21.35
N ALA A 111 34.23 -6.55 20.63
CA ALA A 111 33.17 -6.39 19.65
C ALA A 111 31.87 -5.92 20.32
N PHE A 112 31.51 -6.50 21.47
CA PHE A 112 30.42 -6.03 22.31
C PHE A 112 30.61 -4.57 22.76
N ILE A 113 31.78 -4.22 23.29
CA ILE A 113 32.07 -2.85 23.75
C ILE A 113 31.93 -1.83 22.60
N HIS A 114 32.48 -2.14 21.43
CA HIS A 114 32.37 -1.27 20.26
C HIS A 114 30.95 -1.19 19.73
N TYR A 115 30.23 -2.31 19.72
CA TYR A 115 28.82 -2.35 19.34
C TYR A 115 27.95 -1.47 20.24
N SER A 116 28.13 -1.56 21.56
CA SER A 116 27.41 -0.75 22.56
C SER A 116 27.72 0.74 22.47
N ARG A 117 28.87 1.10 21.87
CA ARG A 117 29.25 2.48 21.53
C ARG A 117 28.78 2.92 20.15
N GLU A 118 28.04 2.07 19.44
CA GLU A 118 27.62 2.24 18.05
C GLU A 118 28.81 2.39 17.06
N ASP A 119 30.03 2.00 17.47
CA ASP A 119 31.22 1.94 16.63
C ASP A 119 31.23 0.61 15.87
N TYR A 120 30.29 0.47 14.95
CA TYR A 120 30.08 -0.76 14.19
C TYR A 120 31.32 -1.17 13.38
N ALA A 121 32.15 -0.21 12.96
CA ALA A 121 33.36 -0.48 12.18
C ALA A 121 34.38 -1.25 13.03
N LYS A 122 34.63 -0.79 14.27
CA LYS A 122 35.52 -1.52 15.18
C LYS A 122 34.89 -2.80 15.73
N ALA A 123 33.56 -2.83 15.91
CA ALA A 123 32.87 -4.05 16.30
C ALA A 123 33.06 -5.16 15.25
N LEU A 124 32.89 -4.80 13.97
CA LEU A 124 33.13 -5.69 12.85
C LEU A 124 34.58 -6.19 12.80
N GLU A 125 35.56 -5.29 12.94
CA GLU A 125 36.98 -5.67 13.00
C GLU A 125 37.26 -6.66 14.15
N ALA A 126 36.69 -6.43 15.32
CA ALA A 126 36.83 -7.32 16.46
C ALA A 126 36.20 -8.71 16.18
N TYR A 127 35.00 -8.78 15.62
CA TYR A 127 34.40 -10.06 15.22
C TYR A 127 35.16 -10.78 14.10
N GLU A 128 35.72 -10.06 13.13
CA GLU A 128 36.59 -10.67 12.12
C GLU A 128 37.84 -11.28 12.79
N ASN A 129 38.39 -10.61 13.81
CA ASN A 129 39.51 -11.17 14.59
C ASN A 129 39.13 -12.42 15.38
N VAL A 130 37.87 -12.57 15.82
CA VAL A 130 37.33 -13.82 16.38
C VAL A 130 37.40 -14.93 15.34
N ILE A 131 36.86 -14.71 14.13
CA ILE A 131 36.77 -15.73 13.07
C ILE A 131 38.17 -16.12 12.54
N ARG A 132 39.16 -15.23 12.61
CA ARG A 132 40.56 -15.52 12.24
C ARG A 132 41.27 -16.48 13.19
N GLN A 133 40.75 -16.69 14.40
CA GLN A 133 41.39 -17.57 15.37
C GLN A 133 41.26 -19.05 14.96
N PRO A 134 42.36 -19.83 14.96
CA PRO A 134 42.30 -21.25 14.62
C PRO A 134 41.60 -22.04 15.73
N ASP A 135 40.93 -23.12 15.35
CA ASP A 135 40.31 -24.11 16.26
C ASP A 135 39.29 -23.55 17.27
N ILE A 136 38.65 -22.40 16.96
CA ILE A 136 37.54 -21.91 17.78
C ILE A 136 36.35 -22.90 17.73
N PRO A 137 35.52 -22.95 18.80
CA PRO A 137 34.33 -23.80 18.81
C PRO A 137 33.42 -23.51 17.62
N LEU A 138 32.90 -24.56 16.97
CA LEU A 138 32.04 -24.41 15.79
C LEU A 138 30.84 -23.49 16.05
N ALA A 139 30.20 -23.61 17.22
CA ALA A 139 29.09 -22.76 17.61
C ALA A 139 29.49 -21.27 17.69
N MET A 140 30.70 -20.97 18.18
CA MET A 140 31.22 -19.60 18.25
C MET A 140 31.45 -19.06 16.84
N GLU A 141 32.06 -19.85 15.95
CA GLU A 141 32.26 -19.44 14.55
C GLU A 141 30.93 -19.15 13.84
N ILE A 142 29.95 -20.06 13.96
CA ILE A 142 28.62 -19.91 13.37
C ILE A 142 27.95 -18.63 13.89
N ASN A 143 27.88 -18.42 15.20
CA ASN A 143 27.23 -17.23 15.76
C ASN A 143 27.95 -15.93 15.35
N THR A 144 29.28 -15.95 15.33
CA THR A 144 30.08 -14.79 14.95
C THR A 144 29.89 -14.43 13.49
N LYS A 145 29.93 -15.41 12.57
CA LYS A 145 29.67 -15.18 11.14
C LYS A 145 28.30 -14.56 10.88
N TYR A 146 27.27 -15.00 11.60
CA TYR A 146 25.94 -14.40 11.50
C TYR A 146 25.94 -12.93 11.94
N THR A 147 26.60 -12.64 13.06
CA THR A 147 26.73 -11.27 13.60
C THR A 147 27.51 -10.37 12.64
N VAL A 148 28.60 -10.85 12.05
CA VAL A 148 29.39 -10.13 11.03
C VAL A 148 28.52 -9.81 9.81
N ALA A 149 27.72 -10.75 9.32
CA ALA A 149 26.80 -10.51 8.22
C ALA A 149 25.76 -9.42 8.57
N GLN A 150 25.17 -9.49 9.77
CA GLN A 150 24.24 -8.47 10.25
C GLN A 150 24.88 -7.09 10.36
N LEU A 151 26.12 -6.99 10.86
CA LEU A 151 26.85 -5.73 10.93
C LEU A 151 27.17 -5.15 9.56
N HIS A 152 27.52 -6.00 8.58
CA HIS A 152 27.64 -5.56 7.21
C HIS A 152 26.32 -4.97 6.68
N PHE A 153 25.17 -5.56 7.01
CA PHE A 153 23.87 -4.98 6.63
C PHE A 153 23.57 -3.66 7.35
N VAL A 154 23.90 -3.53 8.64
CA VAL A 154 23.76 -2.27 9.39
C VAL A 154 24.61 -1.15 8.77
N GLN A 155 25.78 -1.48 8.26
CA GLN A 155 26.67 -0.56 7.56
C GLN A 155 26.36 -0.40 6.06
N GLU A 156 25.25 -0.95 5.59
CA GLU A 156 24.86 -0.92 4.17
C GLU A 156 25.88 -1.56 3.22
N ASN A 157 26.77 -2.39 3.74
CA ASN A 157 27.73 -3.19 2.99
C ASN A 157 27.04 -4.45 2.41
N TRP A 158 25.97 -4.25 1.64
CA TRP A 158 25.02 -5.29 1.20
C TRP A 158 25.69 -6.51 0.59
N ARG A 159 26.64 -6.29 -0.34
CA ARG A 159 27.37 -7.37 -1.02
C ARG A 159 28.14 -8.23 -0.03
N ARG A 160 28.91 -7.62 0.88
CA ARG A 160 29.66 -8.36 1.89
C ARG A 160 28.73 -9.06 2.88
N GLY A 161 27.66 -8.40 3.30
CA GLY A 161 26.66 -9.02 4.18
C GLY A 161 26.04 -10.27 3.58
N VAL A 162 25.68 -10.24 2.28
CA VAL A 162 25.19 -11.41 1.55
C VAL A 162 26.26 -12.50 1.45
N GLU A 163 27.49 -12.16 1.07
CA GLU A 163 28.61 -13.11 0.96
C GLU A 163 28.87 -13.82 2.29
N THR A 164 29.03 -13.06 3.39
CA THR A 164 29.22 -13.60 4.73
C THR A 164 28.02 -14.44 5.20
N LEU A 165 26.80 -14.01 4.90
CA LEU A 165 25.61 -14.78 5.27
C LEU A 165 25.54 -16.11 4.51
N LEU A 166 25.96 -16.16 3.24
CA LEU A 166 26.05 -17.40 2.47
C LEU A 166 27.12 -18.34 3.04
N GLU A 167 28.27 -17.82 3.48
CA GLU A 167 29.29 -18.61 4.20
C GLU A 167 28.73 -19.18 5.50
N TRP A 168 27.94 -18.40 6.23
CA TRP A 168 27.23 -18.85 7.42
C TRP A 168 26.22 -19.97 7.10
N PHE A 169 25.44 -19.83 6.02
CA PHE A 169 24.52 -20.87 5.55
C PHE A 169 25.24 -22.19 5.23
N ALA A 170 26.47 -22.15 4.71
CA ALA A 170 27.23 -23.35 4.36
C ALA A 170 27.62 -24.20 5.60
N VAL A 171 27.75 -23.56 6.77
CA VAL A 171 28.14 -24.23 8.03
C VAL A 171 26.99 -24.39 9.03
N SER A 172 25.81 -23.84 8.75
CA SER A 172 24.63 -23.93 9.61
C SER A 172 23.74 -25.10 9.21
N ASP A 173 23.50 -26.04 10.13
CA ASP A 173 22.73 -27.26 9.84
C ASP A 173 21.21 -27.01 9.72
N ASN A 174 20.66 -26.10 10.54
CA ASN A 174 19.24 -25.79 10.53
C ASN A 174 18.99 -24.27 10.60
N PRO A 175 19.26 -23.54 9.51
CA PRO A 175 19.06 -22.10 9.48
C PRO A 175 17.61 -21.72 9.84
N PRO A 176 17.37 -20.74 10.73
CA PRO A 176 16.02 -20.30 11.04
C PRO A 176 15.44 -19.47 9.88
N ALA A 177 14.12 -19.35 9.83
CA ALA A 177 13.43 -18.58 8.79
C ALA A 177 13.93 -17.12 8.69
N ASN A 178 14.29 -16.50 9.81
CA ASN A 178 14.82 -15.13 9.86
C ASN A 178 16.12 -14.98 9.06
N ALA A 179 16.97 -16.01 9.00
CA ALA A 179 18.19 -15.96 8.21
C ALA A 179 17.88 -15.88 6.71
N TYR A 180 16.85 -16.61 6.24
CA TYR A 180 16.39 -16.51 4.86
C TYR A 180 15.78 -15.14 4.56
N VAL A 181 15.04 -14.54 5.49
CA VAL A 181 14.52 -13.16 5.33
C VAL A 181 15.65 -12.15 5.26
N LEU A 182 16.67 -12.28 6.11
CA LEU A 182 17.84 -11.40 6.08
C LEU A 182 18.58 -11.51 4.74
N LEU A 183 18.75 -12.74 4.22
CA LEU A 183 19.31 -12.96 2.89
C LEU A 183 18.43 -12.37 1.79
N ALA A 184 17.11 -12.48 1.91
CA ALA A 184 16.16 -11.87 0.98
C ALA A 184 16.27 -10.35 0.96
N GLN A 185 16.41 -9.71 2.12
CA GLN A 185 16.64 -8.27 2.25
C GLN A 185 17.97 -7.85 1.64
N GLY A 186 19.04 -8.62 1.88
CA GLY A 186 20.34 -8.37 1.25
C GLY A 186 20.26 -8.43 -0.28
N TYR A 187 19.60 -9.44 -0.83
CA TYR A 187 19.37 -9.53 -2.29
C TYR A 187 18.46 -8.42 -2.81
N TYR A 188 17.46 -8.00 -2.04
CA TYR A 188 16.59 -6.88 -2.39
C TYR A 188 17.39 -5.58 -2.55
N GLN A 189 18.30 -5.27 -1.61
CA GLN A 189 19.16 -4.08 -1.68
C GLN A 189 20.19 -4.14 -2.81
N LEU A 190 20.49 -5.34 -3.32
CA LEU A 190 21.36 -5.58 -4.48
C LEU A 190 20.58 -5.66 -5.80
N ASP A 191 19.28 -5.36 -5.78
CA ASP A 191 18.36 -5.48 -6.92
C ASP A 191 18.27 -6.91 -7.53
N ASP A 192 18.67 -7.94 -6.78
CA ASP A 192 18.50 -9.36 -7.16
C ASP A 192 17.13 -9.88 -6.68
N TYR A 193 16.07 -9.30 -7.23
CA TYR A 193 14.69 -9.62 -6.84
C TYR A 193 14.29 -11.08 -6.99
N PRO A 194 14.75 -11.85 -8.01
CA PRO A 194 14.48 -13.29 -8.07
C PRO A 194 15.01 -14.06 -6.86
N LYS A 195 16.24 -13.76 -6.41
CA LYS A 195 16.78 -14.40 -5.20
C LYS A 195 16.13 -13.87 -3.93
N ALA A 196 15.81 -12.57 -3.87
CA ALA A 196 15.05 -12.01 -2.76
C ALA A 196 13.72 -12.76 -2.58
N LEU A 197 12.99 -12.96 -3.68
CA LEU A 197 11.68 -13.61 -3.67
C LEU A 197 11.78 -15.07 -3.23
N SER A 198 12.72 -15.82 -3.79
CA SER A 198 12.90 -17.24 -3.42
C SER A 198 13.22 -17.42 -1.93
N ASN A 199 14.02 -16.52 -1.35
CA ASN A 199 14.39 -16.60 0.06
C ASN A 199 13.24 -16.18 1.01
N VAL A 200 12.49 -15.13 0.69
CA VAL A 200 11.32 -14.76 1.53
C VAL A 200 10.20 -15.79 1.43
N GLU A 201 9.97 -16.39 0.25
CA GLU A 201 9.05 -17.53 0.07
C GLU A 201 9.47 -18.71 0.97
N LYS A 202 10.77 -19.04 1.00
CA LYS A 202 11.30 -20.11 1.86
C LYS A 202 11.01 -19.85 3.33
N ALA A 203 11.26 -18.63 3.80
CA ALA A 203 11.00 -18.24 5.20
C ALA A 203 9.52 -18.32 5.59
N ILE A 204 8.63 -17.81 4.72
CA ILE A 204 7.17 -17.88 4.89
C ILE A 204 6.72 -19.34 4.99
N ASN A 205 7.17 -20.19 4.07
CA ASN A 205 6.80 -21.61 4.06
C ASN A 205 7.28 -22.34 5.33
N MET A 206 8.50 -22.06 5.80
CA MET A 206 9.01 -22.63 7.05
C MET A 206 8.17 -22.29 8.28
N HIS A 207 7.53 -21.11 8.31
CA HIS A 207 6.59 -20.75 9.37
C HIS A 207 5.24 -21.45 9.21
N LYS A 208 4.69 -21.43 7.99
CA LYS A 208 3.41 -22.09 7.67
C LYS A 208 3.44 -23.60 7.97
N GLU A 209 4.52 -24.29 7.59
CA GLU A 209 4.72 -25.72 7.86
C GLU A 209 4.74 -26.05 9.36
N LYS A 210 5.11 -25.08 10.19
CA LYS A 210 5.12 -25.20 11.66
C LYS A 210 3.83 -24.71 12.32
N GLY A 211 2.79 -24.39 11.52
CA GLY A 211 1.54 -23.82 12.01
C GLY A 211 1.69 -22.42 12.63
N LYS A 212 2.77 -21.71 12.31
CA LYS A 212 3.03 -20.34 12.78
C LYS A 212 2.59 -19.34 11.72
N ILE A 213 2.10 -18.19 12.15
CA ILE A 213 1.78 -17.07 11.28
C ILE A 213 3.10 -16.33 10.95
N PRO A 214 3.51 -16.25 9.67
CA PRO A 214 4.67 -15.48 9.24
C PRO A 214 4.46 -13.99 9.52
N SER A 215 5.53 -13.26 9.84
CA SER A 215 5.39 -11.83 10.14
C SER A 215 4.81 -11.03 8.96
N GLU A 216 4.06 -9.97 9.29
CA GLU A 216 3.47 -9.06 8.32
C GLU A 216 4.52 -8.46 7.35
N GLN A 217 5.73 -8.17 7.84
CA GLN A 217 6.81 -7.62 7.04
C GLN A 217 7.29 -8.58 5.94
N TRP A 218 7.26 -9.89 6.20
CA TRP A 218 7.68 -10.90 5.22
C TRP A 218 6.68 -10.98 4.07
N TYR A 219 5.38 -10.96 4.40
CA TYR A 219 4.32 -10.89 3.41
C TYR A 219 4.37 -9.58 2.60
N ASN A 220 4.66 -8.45 3.24
CA ASN A 220 4.84 -7.18 2.52
C ASN A 220 6.02 -7.22 1.54
N LEU A 221 7.17 -7.79 1.93
CA LEU A 221 8.30 -7.99 1.03
C LEU A 221 7.92 -8.93 -0.13
N ALA A 222 7.30 -10.07 0.15
CA ALA A 222 6.85 -11.00 -0.89
C ALA A 222 5.83 -10.36 -1.84
N ARG A 223 4.84 -9.61 -1.32
CA ARG A 223 3.85 -8.87 -2.12
C ARG A 223 4.53 -7.90 -3.07
N PHE A 224 5.47 -7.10 -2.57
CA PHE A 224 6.24 -6.16 -3.39
C PHE A 224 6.96 -6.90 -4.53
N LEU A 225 7.68 -7.98 -4.20
CA LEU A 225 8.47 -8.74 -5.17
C LEU A 225 7.60 -9.46 -6.22
N TYR A 226 6.41 -9.96 -5.84
CA TYR A 226 5.45 -10.50 -6.80
C TYR A 226 4.92 -9.41 -7.73
N PHE A 227 4.58 -8.24 -7.20
CA PHE A 227 4.10 -7.13 -8.00
C PHE A 227 5.15 -6.63 -8.99
N ASP A 228 6.41 -6.49 -8.56
CA ASP A 228 7.52 -6.08 -9.42
C ASP A 228 7.76 -7.09 -10.56
N LYS A 229 7.70 -8.38 -10.26
CA LYS A 229 7.76 -9.46 -11.25
C LYS A 229 6.50 -9.55 -12.14
N ASN A 230 5.52 -8.67 -11.95
CA ASN A 230 4.22 -8.67 -12.63
C ASN A 230 3.42 -9.96 -12.40
N ASP A 231 3.69 -10.68 -11.30
CA ASP A 231 2.91 -11.83 -10.83
C ASP A 231 1.73 -11.35 -9.97
N ILE A 232 0.79 -10.66 -10.64
CA ILE A 232 -0.39 -10.06 -10.01
C ILE A 232 -1.23 -11.09 -9.23
N PRO A 233 -1.46 -12.33 -9.71
CA PRO A 233 -2.20 -13.33 -8.95
C PRO A 233 -1.57 -13.65 -7.59
N LYS A 234 -0.24 -13.83 -7.53
CA LYS A 234 0.44 -14.08 -6.25
C LYS A 234 0.49 -12.85 -5.35
N ALA A 235 0.64 -11.65 -5.92
CA ALA A 235 0.56 -10.41 -5.14
C ALA A 235 -0.82 -10.28 -4.47
N VAL A 236 -1.91 -10.59 -5.19
CA VAL A 236 -3.27 -10.63 -4.64
C VAL A 236 -3.45 -11.70 -3.58
N ALA A 237 -2.99 -12.93 -3.82
CA ALA A 237 -3.06 -13.99 -2.80
C ALA A 237 -2.31 -13.60 -1.52
N THR A 238 -1.17 -12.90 -1.67
CA THR A 238 -0.39 -12.39 -0.53
C THR A 238 -1.13 -11.26 0.22
N LEU A 239 -1.87 -10.39 -0.49
CA LEU A 239 -2.75 -9.39 0.14
C LEU A 239 -3.91 -10.03 0.89
N GLU A 240 -4.50 -11.10 0.35
CA GLU A 240 -5.57 -11.86 1.02
C GLU A 240 -5.05 -12.50 2.33
N GLU A 241 -3.83 -13.01 2.33
CA GLU A 241 -3.15 -13.51 3.53
C GLU A 241 -2.87 -12.40 4.55
N LEU A 242 -2.37 -11.24 4.09
CA LEU A 242 -2.20 -10.06 4.93
C LEU A 242 -3.52 -9.66 5.59
N LEU A 243 -4.61 -9.56 4.84
CA LEU A 243 -5.92 -9.20 5.41
C LEU A 243 -6.47 -10.23 6.39
N THR A 244 -6.14 -11.51 6.21
CA THR A 244 -6.60 -12.59 7.09
C THR A 244 -5.92 -12.51 8.46
N HIS A 245 -4.64 -12.15 8.51
CA HIS A 245 -3.84 -12.19 9.74
C HIS A 245 -3.51 -10.82 10.33
N TYR A 246 -3.48 -9.79 9.48
CA TYR A 246 -3.04 -8.42 9.74
C TYR A 246 -4.00 -7.44 9.06
N PRO A 247 -5.28 -7.37 9.47
CA PRO A 247 -6.28 -6.55 8.80
C PRO A 247 -5.90 -5.06 8.90
N ASP A 248 -5.67 -4.44 7.74
CA ASP A 248 -5.37 -3.01 7.62
C ASP A 248 -6.13 -2.40 6.44
N LYS A 249 -6.54 -1.13 6.58
CA LYS A 249 -7.21 -0.34 5.54
C LYS A 249 -6.46 -0.40 4.21
N GLN A 250 -5.15 -0.20 4.25
CA GLN A 250 -4.35 -0.05 3.06
C GLN A 250 -4.35 -1.32 2.23
N TYR A 251 -4.44 -2.49 2.86
CA TYR A 251 -4.56 -3.77 2.15
C TYR A 251 -5.90 -3.92 1.45
N TRP A 252 -7.02 -3.48 2.06
CA TRP A 252 -8.33 -3.47 1.40
C TRP A 252 -8.34 -2.57 0.16
N VAL A 253 -7.80 -1.35 0.27
CA VAL A 253 -7.73 -0.39 -0.85
C VAL A 253 -6.85 -0.94 -1.98
N GLN A 254 -5.66 -1.47 -1.65
CA GLN A 254 -4.76 -2.08 -2.63
C GLN A 254 -5.41 -3.30 -3.31
N LEU A 255 -6.07 -4.16 -2.54
CA LEU A 255 -6.75 -5.33 -3.07
C LEU A 255 -7.89 -4.93 -4.02
N SER A 256 -8.65 -3.88 -3.68
CA SER A 256 -9.67 -3.32 -4.57
C SER A 256 -9.07 -2.90 -5.91
N HIS A 257 -7.99 -2.13 -5.90
CA HIS A 257 -7.32 -1.70 -7.13
C HIS A 257 -6.79 -2.88 -7.95
N MET A 258 -6.16 -3.87 -7.30
CA MET A 258 -5.66 -5.06 -8.00
C MET A 258 -6.77 -5.92 -8.59
N TYR A 259 -7.93 -6.01 -7.95
CA TYR A 259 -9.10 -6.66 -8.54
C TYR A 259 -9.64 -5.89 -9.75
N GLY A 260 -9.60 -4.55 -9.73
CA GLY A 260 -9.97 -3.73 -10.88
C GLY A 260 -9.08 -3.96 -12.10
N GLU A 261 -7.76 -4.03 -11.90
CA GLU A 261 -6.80 -4.37 -12.97
C GLU A 261 -7.06 -5.77 -13.58
N GLN A 262 -7.56 -6.70 -12.76
CA GLN A 262 -7.98 -8.03 -13.19
C GLN A 262 -9.41 -8.08 -13.77
N LYS A 263 -10.11 -6.95 -13.88
CA LYS A 263 -11.53 -6.86 -14.29
C LYS A 263 -12.46 -7.72 -13.42
N ARG A 264 -12.15 -7.82 -12.13
CA ARG A 264 -12.93 -8.54 -11.12
C ARG A 264 -13.80 -7.55 -10.36
N ASP A 265 -14.66 -6.84 -11.08
CA ASP A 265 -15.39 -5.65 -10.61
C ASP A 265 -16.19 -5.90 -9.32
N ALA A 266 -16.87 -7.05 -9.22
CA ALA A 266 -17.61 -7.41 -8.00
C ALA A 266 -16.69 -7.52 -6.76
N LYS A 267 -15.48 -8.06 -6.93
CA LYS A 267 -14.51 -8.18 -5.83
C LYS A 267 -13.82 -6.84 -5.56
N GLN A 268 -13.55 -6.05 -6.59
CA GLN A 268 -13.07 -4.68 -6.45
C GLN A 268 -14.02 -3.87 -5.57
N LEU A 269 -15.32 -3.91 -5.89
CA LEU A 269 -16.36 -3.23 -5.13
C LEU A 269 -16.41 -3.75 -3.69
N ALA A 270 -16.46 -5.08 -3.50
CA ALA A 270 -16.53 -5.67 -2.17
C ALA A 270 -15.34 -5.29 -1.27
N ALA A 271 -14.12 -5.28 -1.83
CA ALA A 271 -12.92 -4.90 -1.08
C ALA A 271 -12.95 -3.42 -0.64
N MET A 272 -13.31 -2.49 -1.55
CA MET A 272 -13.41 -1.07 -1.20
C MET A 272 -14.58 -0.81 -0.23
N GLU A 273 -15.73 -1.44 -0.46
CA GLU A 273 -16.89 -1.33 0.42
C GLU A 273 -16.57 -1.84 1.82
N THR A 274 -15.77 -2.90 1.95
CA THR A 274 -15.32 -3.42 3.26
C THR A 274 -14.52 -2.38 4.04
N ALA A 275 -13.63 -1.63 3.37
CA ALA A 275 -12.94 -0.50 4.00
C ALA A 275 -13.88 0.66 4.33
N TYR A 276 -14.85 0.95 3.46
CA TYR A 276 -15.82 2.03 3.67
C TYR A 276 -16.76 1.78 4.84
N VAL A 277 -17.35 0.58 4.96
CA VAL A 277 -18.30 0.25 6.04
C VAL A 277 -17.64 0.19 7.42
N GLN A 278 -16.32 0.01 7.46
CA GLN A 278 -15.51 0.10 8.68
C GLN A 278 -15.05 1.54 8.97
N ASP A 279 -15.56 2.54 8.24
CA ASP A 279 -15.20 3.98 8.34
C ASP A 279 -13.70 4.25 8.16
N LEU A 280 -13.00 3.37 7.42
CA LEU A 280 -11.57 3.50 7.22
C LEU A 280 -11.22 4.50 6.11
N LEU A 281 -12.13 4.81 5.17
CA LEU A 281 -11.86 5.72 4.04
C LEU A 281 -11.91 7.20 4.47
N ASP A 282 -10.77 7.70 4.94
CA ASP A 282 -10.58 9.04 5.49
C ASP A 282 -10.16 10.11 4.46
N LYS A 283 -9.77 9.72 3.25
CA LYS A 283 -9.38 10.67 2.18
C LYS A 283 -10.53 10.90 1.20
N GLY A 284 -10.74 12.16 0.81
CA GLY A 284 -11.75 12.52 -0.19
C GLY A 284 -11.61 11.76 -1.51
N THR A 285 -10.38 11.50 -1.97
CA THR A 285 -10.13 10.72 -3.19
C THR A 285 -10.59 9.27 -3.08
N GLU A 286 -10.45 8.65 -1.91
CA GLU A 286 -10.93 7.28 -1.64
C GLU A 286 -12.46 7.25 -1.61
N GLN A 287 -13.08 8.25 -0.99
CA GLN A 287 -14.55 8.39 -0.95
C GLN A 287 -15.14 8.62 -2.34
N VAL A 288 -14.53 9.48 -3.15
CA VAL A 288 -14.91 9.69 -4.56
C VAL A 288 -14.75 8.39 -5.37
N THR A 289 -13.66 7.65 -5.14
CA THR A 289 -13.44 6.34 -5.79
C THR A 289 -14.53 5.34 -5.39
N MET A 290 -14.88 5.27 -4.10
CA MET A 290 -15.97 4.42 -3.61
C MET A 290 -17.31 4.79 -4.28
N ALA A 291 -17.61 6.09 -4.43
CA ALA A 291 -18.81 6.53 -5.13
C ALA A 291 -18.83 6.10 -6.60
N TYR A 292 -17.70 6.20 -7.31
CA TYR A 292 -17.58 5.68 -8.67
C TYR A 292 -17.78 4.16 -8.75
N LEU A 293 -17.22 3.41 -7.81
CA LEU A 293 -17.42 1.95 -7.75
C LEU A 293 -18.89 1.60 -7.51
N TYR A 294 -19.59 2.33 -6.64
CA TYR A 294 -21.03 2.15 -6.45
C TYR A 294 -21.83 2.48 -7.72
N LEU A 295 -21.50 3.56 -8.44
CA LEU A 295 -22.16 3.88 -9.71
C LEU A 295 -21.94 2.79 -10.77
N ASN A 296 -20.71 2.30 -10.89
CA ASN A 296 -20.38 1.21 -11.82
C ASN A 296 -21.07 -0.11 -11.44
N GLY A 297 -21.25 -0.35 -10.14
CA GLY A 297 -22.01 -1.49 -9.61
C GLY A 297 -23.52 -1.29 -9.59
N GLU A 298 -24.05 -0.25 -10.24
CA GLU A 298 -25.48 0.06 -10.30
C GLU A 298 -26.15 0.27 -8.92
N VAL A 299 -25.39 0.81 -7.95
CA VAL A 299 -25.88 1.17 -6.60
C VAL A 299 -25.85 2.69 -6.38
N PRO A 300 -26.58 3.49 -7.19
CA PRO A 300 -26.46 4.94 -7.22
C PRO A 300 -26.86 5.62 -5.90
N TYR A 301 -27.79 5.05 -5.14
CA TYR A 301 -28.17 5.61 -3.84
C TYR A 301 -27.00 5.61 -2.84
N LYS A 302 -26.24 4.50 -2.77
CA LYS A 302 -25.04 4.43 -1.92
C LYS A 302 -23.95 5.40 -2.40
N ALA A 303 -23.75 5.51 -3.72
CA ALA A 303 -22.83 6.49 -4.30
C ALA A 303 -23.17 7.92 -3.85
N GLY A 304 -24.44 8.30 -3.96
CA GLY A 304 -24.92 9.60 -3.51
C GLY A 304 -24.66 9.80 -2.01
N LYS A 305 -24.91 8.78 -1.17
CA LYS A 305 -24.68 8.88 0.29
C LYS A 305 -23.21 9.13 0.62
N VAL A 306 -22.28 8.46 -0.07
CA VAL A 306 -20.83 8.66 0.12
C VAL A 306 -20.45 10.09 -0.22
N MET A 307 -20.85 10.55 -1.42
CA MET A 307 -20.54 11.89 -1.89
C MET A 307 -21.16 12.98 -1.01
N ASP A 308 -22.42 12.81 -0.60
CA ASP A 308 -23.14 13.75 0.27
C ASP A 308 -22.50 13.85 1.65
N LYS A 309 -22.11 12.70 2.25
CA LYS A 309 -21.37 12.68 3.53
C LYS A 309 -20.07 13.46 3.39
N GLY A 310 -19.25 13.10 2.39
CA GLY A 310 -17.91 13.67 2.24
C GLY A 310 -17.89 15.16 1.87
N LEU A 311 -18.85 15.62 1.04
CA LEU A 311 -18.99 17.04 0.71
C LEU A 311 -19.50 17.86 1.91
N LYS A 312 -20.36 17.30 2.78
CA LYS A 312 -20.84 17.98 3.99
C LYS A 312 -19.82 18.04 5.11
N SER A 313 -18.93 17.06 5.19
CA SER A 313 -17.84 17.01 6.17
C SER A 313 -16.55 17.65 5.67
N ASP A 314 -16.55 18.28 4.49
CA ASP A 314 -15.38 18.86 3.81
C ASP A 314 -14.22 17.87 3.57
N THR A 315 -14.46 16.56 3.70
CA THR A 315 -13.45 15.53 3.38
C THR A 315 -13.32 15.35 1.87
N ILE A 316 -14.40 15.60 1.12
CA ILE A 316 -14.39 15.75 -0.34
C ILE A 316 -14.45 17.23 -0.66
N GLU A 317 -13.49 17.70 -1.46
CA GLU A 317 -13.48 19.09 -1.93
C GLU A 317 -14.72 19.41 -2.78
N GLY A 318 -15.38 20.54 -2.49
CA GLY A 318 -16.57 21.03 -3.19
C GLY A 318 -16.32 21.59 -4.59
N THR A 319 -15.71 20.81 -5.46
CA THR A 319 -15.46 21.15 -6.88
C THR A 319 -16.70 20.92 -7.75
N SER A 320 -16.77 21.59 -8.92
CA SER A 320 -17.83 21.37 -9.91
C SER A 320 -17.99 19.89 -10.25
N ARG A 321 -16.87 19.18 -10.44
CA ARG A 321 -16.82 17.75 -10.74
C ARG A 321 -17.42 16.89 -9.62
N ASN A 322 -17.08 17.15 -8.36
CA ASN A 322 -17.58 16.33 -7.25
C ASN A 322 -19.07 16.53 -7.01
N TYR A 323 -19.56 17.77 -7.16
CA TYR A 323 -21.00 18.04 -7.15
C TYR A 323 -21.74 17.42 -8.35
N GLU A 324 -21.12 17.37 -9.53
CA GLU A 324 -21.68 16.68 -10.69
C GLU A 324 -21.86 15.18 -10.42
N ILE A 325 -20.86 14.53 -9.79
CA ILE A 325 -20.96 13.11 -9.39
C ILE A 325 -22.13 12.92 -8.42
N LEU A 326 -22.26 13.78 -7.40
CA LEU A 326 -23.36 13.72 -6.43
C LEU A 326 -24.73 13.86 -7.12
N GLY A 327 -24.89 14.88 -7.97
CA GLY A 327 -26.14 15.14 -8.69
C GLY A 327 -26.50 13.98 -9.63
N ASN A 328 -25.53 13.44 -10.36
CA ASN A 328 -25.74 12.28 -11.22
C ASN A 328 -26.11 11.03 -10.43
N ALA A 329 -25.49 10.79 -9.27
CA ALA A 329 -25.80 9.67 -8.40
C ALA A 329 -27.24 9.75 -7.89
N TRP A 330 -27.68 10.91 -7.39
CA TRP A 330 -29.06 11.09 -6.94
C TRP A 330 -30.07 10.95 -8.07
N ARG A 331 -29.78 11.54 -9.24
CA ARG A 331 -30.66 11.41 -10.40
C ARG A 331 -30.83 9.95 -10.83
N GLN A 332 -29.74 9.18 -10.88
CA GLN A 332 -29.78 7.75 -11.20
C GLN A 332 -30.54 6.94 -10.14
N ALA A 333 -30.47 7.36 -8.88
CA ALA A 333 -31.26 6.79 -7.79
C ALA A 333 -32.74 7.23 -7.77
N GLN A 334 -33.20 8.03 -8.75
CA GLN A 334 -34.54 8.64 -8.79
C GLN A 334 -34.82 9.62 -7.64
N GLU A 335 -33.77 10.16 -7.02
CA GLU A 335 -33.84 11.13 -5.92
C GLU A 335 -33.74 12.56 -6.48
N ILE A 336 -34.70 12.97 -7.30
CA ILE A 336 -34.65 14.22 -8.07
C ILE A 336 -34.48 15.46 -7.17
N ASP A 337 -35.24 15.53 -6.07
CA ASP A 337 -35.16 16.63 -5.09
C ASP A 337 -33.76 16.81 -4.49
N ARG A 338 -32.99 15.72 -4.40
CA ARG A 338 -31.60 15.73 -3.89
C ARG A 338 -30.59 15.97 -5.01
N ALA A 339 -30.92 15.57 -6.24
CA ALA A 339 -30.08 15.78 -7.42
C ALA A 339 -29.99 17.24 -7.83
N ILE A 340 -31.11 17.97 -7.75
CA ILE A 340 -31.23 19.39 -8.11
C ILE A 340 -30.18 20.25 -7.38
N PRO A 341 -30.16 20.34 -6.03
CA PRO A 341 -29.24 21.23 -5.33
C PRO A 341 -27.77 20.86 -5.56
N ALA A 342 -27.46 19.57 -5.73
CA ALA A 342 -26.11 19.13 -6.08
C ALA A 342 -25.71 19.60 -7.49
N MET A 343 -26.59 19.44 -8.48
CA MET A 343 -26.32 19.87 -9.86
C MET A 343 -26.30 21.41 -10.00
N GLU A 344 -27.06 22.14 -9.19
CA GLU A 344 -26.95 23.60 -9.09
C GLU A 344 -25.55 24.04 -8.66
N GLN A 345 -25.00 23.42 -7.61
CA GLN A 345 -23.62 23.68 -7.16
C GLN A 345 -22.61 23.30 -8.24
N ALA A 346 -22.83 22.18 -8.93
CA ALA A 346 -21.97 21.74 -10.03
C ALA A 346 -21.93 22.77 -11.17
N ALA A 347 -23.10 23.21 -11.63
CA ALA A 347 -23.26 24.17 -12.72
C ALA A 347 -22.76 25.58 -12.35
N ALA A 348 -23.02 26.04 -11.12
CA ALA A 348 -22.52 27.32 -10.60
C ALA A 348 -20.99 27.39 -10.60
N LYS A 349 -20.32 26.26 -10.34
CA LYS A 349 -18.86 26.13 -10.31
C LYS A 349 -18.25 25.71 -11.65
N SER A 350 -19.05 25.38 -12.68
CA SER A 350 -18.55 25.05 -14.02
C SER A 350 -18.06 26.30 -14.73
N GLU A 351 -17.14 26.15 -15.67
CA GLU A 351 -16.69 27.20 -16.59
C GLU A 351 -17.56 27.30 -17.85
N ASP A 352 -18.22 26.20 -18.24
CA ASP A 352 -19.05 26.10 -19.44
C ASP A 352 -20.56 25.96 -19.13
N GLY A 353 -21.36 25.91 -20.20
CA GLY A 353 -22.81 25.76 -20.15
C GLY A 353 -23.32 24.31 -20.14
N GLU A 354 -22.46 23.29 -20.27
CA GLU A 354 -22.89 21.88 -20.38
C GLU A 354 -23.61 21.42 -19.10
N LEU A 355 -23.09 21.79 -17.93
CA LEU A 355 -23.74 21.45 -16.66
C LEU A 355 -25.05 22.21 -16.43
N TYR A 356 -25.21 23.41 -17.00
CA TYR A 356 -26.48 24.12 -16.99
C TYR A 356 -27.54 23.44 -17.89
N ALA A 357 -27.14 22.93 -19.05
CA ALA A 357 -28.04 22.13 -19.90
C ALA A 357 -28.46 20.83 -19.20
N ARG A 358 -27.54 20.17 -18.48
CA ARG A 358 -27.85 18.98 -17.66
C ARG A 358 -28.76 19.31 -16.49
N LEU A 359 -28.49 20.38 -15.75
CA LEU A 359 -29.36 20.88 -14.68
C LEU A 359 -30.77 21.14 -15.20
N GLY A 360 -30.89 21.73 -16.39
CA GLY A 360 -32.16 21.92 -17.07
C GLY A 360 -32.96 20.63 -17.30
N ASN A 361 -32.30 19.56 -17.71
CA ASN A 361 -32.94 18.24 -17.82
C ASN A 361 -33.44 17.74 -16.45
N ILE A 362 -32.64 17.92 -15.39
CA ILE A 362 -33.03 17.49 -14.03
C ILE A 362 -34.23 18.29 -13.52
N TYR A 363 -34.27 19.58 -13.79
CA TYR A 363 -35.43 20.41 -13.49
C TYR A 363 -36.67 19.95 -14.22
N LEU A 364 -36.54 19.59 -15.50
CA LEU A 364 -37.64 19.03 -16.27
C LEU A 364 -38.10 17.68 -15.70
N ASP A 365 -37.17 16.80 -15.29
CA ASP A 365 -37.46 15.52 -14.62
C ASP A 365 -38.19 15.73 -13.27
N GLY A 366 -38.03 16.89 -12.62
CA GLY A 366 -38.67 17.27 -11.36
C GLY A 366 -39.83 18.25 -11.51
N ASP A 367 -40.38 18.39 -12.72
CA ASP A 367 -41.50 19.29 -13.04
C ASP A 367 -41.27 20.79 -12.75
N GLU A 368 -40.02 21.22 -12.59
CA GLU A 368 -39.63 22.61 -12.37
C GLU A 368 -39.43 23.36 -13.70
N TYR A 369 -40.48 23.40 -14.55
CA TYR A 369 -40.39 23.82 -15.95
C TYR A 369 -39.77 25.20 -16.17
N LYS A 370 -40.11 26.20 -15.34
CA LYS A 370 -39.53 27.55 -15.43
C LYS A 370 -38.03 27.56 -15.15
N LYS A 371 -37.59 26.84 -14.13
CA LYS A 371 -36.16 26.71 -13.81
C LYS A 371 -35.42 25.90 -14.87
N ALA A 372 -36.07 24.91 -15.48
CA ALA A 372 -35.52 24.19 -16.64
C ALA A 372 -35.28 25.15 -17.82
N ILE A 373 -36.25 25.99 -18.16
CA ILE A 373 -36.11 27.02 -19.21
C ILE A 373 -34.91 27.94 -18.92
N ASP A 374 -34.82 28.46 -17.69
CA ASP A 374 -33.75 29.38 -17.29
C ASP A 374 -32.37 28.71 -17.36
N ALA A 375 -32.23 27.51 -16.81
CA ALA A 375 -30.98 26.76 -16.78
C ALA A 375 -30.50 26.42 -18.21
N ILE A 376 -31.37 25.90 -19.07
CA ILE A 376 -31.01 25.52 -20.44
C ILE A 376 -30.64 26.75 -21.26
N THR A 377 -31.41 27.83 -21.14
CA THR A 377 -31.13 29.10 -21.83
C THR A 377 -29.76 29.64 -21.42
N LYS A 378 -29.46 29.66 -20.11
CA LYS A 378 -28.16 30.06 -19.58
C LYS A 378 -27.03 29.17 -20.09
N GLY A 379 -27.23 27.85 -20.14
CA GLY A 379 -26.26 26.91 -20.70
C GLY A 379 -25.96 27.17 -22.17
N LEU A 380 -26.99 27.36 -23.00
CA LEU A 380 -26.84 27.68 -24.41
C LEU A 380 -26.14 29.04 -24.65
N GLN A 381 -26.44 30.05 -23.84
CA GLN A 381 -25.80 31.38 -23.92
C GLN A 381 -24.33 31.33 -23.52
N ARG A 382 -23.99 30.56 -22.48
CA ARG A 382 -22.61 30.43 -21.99
C ARG A 382 -21.69 29.66 -22.95
N GLY A 383 -22.27 28.80 -23.80
CA GLY A 383 -21.51 27.99 -24.76
C GLY A 383 -20.86 26.76 -24.12
N GLY A 384 -20.14 25.97 -24.92
CA GLY A 384 -19.50 24.72 -24.47
C GLY A 384 -20.46 23.52 -24.31
N VAL A 385 -21.77 23.70 -24.55
CA VAL A 385 -22.74 22.61 -24.62
C VAL A 385 -22.42 21.71 -25.82
N LYS A 386 -22.16 20.43 -25.59
CA LYS A 386 -21.72 19.47 -26.63
C LYS A 386 -22.82 19.14 -27.63
N ARG A 387 -24.07 19.10 -27.15
CA ARG A 387 -25.28 18.78 -27.92
C ARG A 387 -26.30 19.91 -27.80
N PRO A 388 -26.03 21.09 -28.39
CA PRO A 388 -26.91 22.26 -28.26
C PRO A 388 -28.28 22.01 -28.91
N ASP A 389 -28.36 21.12 -29.90
CA ASP A 389 -29.61 20.64 -30.49
C ASP A 389 -30.45 19.84 -29.49
N THR A 390 -29.85 18.91 -28.73
CA THR A 390 -30.55 18.19 -27.65
C THR A 390 -30.98 19.14 -26.53
N ALA A 391 -30.13 20.08 -26.13
CA ALA A 391 -30.52 21.10 -25.16
C ALA A 391 -31.73 21.93 -25.64
N ARG A 392 -31.80 22.29 -26.93
CA ARG A 392 -32.96 22.99 -27.51
C ARG A 392 -34.22 22.12 -27.56
N LEU A 393 -34.11 20.80 -27.78
CA LEU A 393 -35.26 19.90 -27.65
C LEU A 393 -35.83 19.98 -26.23
N VAL A 394 -34.98 19.88 -25.22
CA VAL A 394 -35.39 19.92 -23.81
C VAL A 394 -35.98 21.29 -23.47
N LEU A 395 -35.40 22.38 -23.99
CA LEU A 395 -35.96 23.72 -23.86
C LEU A 395 -37.37 23.79 -24.45
N GLY A 396 -37.60 23.17 -25.61
CA GLY A 396 -38.92 23.07 -26.23
C GLY A 396 -39.90 22.28 -25.38
N MET A 397 -39.47 21.16 -24.79
CA MET A 397 -40.29 20.37 -23.86
C MET A 397 -40.64 21.17 -22.60
N ALA A 398 -39.68 21.91 -22.03
CA ALA A 398 -39.91 22.75 -20.86
C ALA A 398 -40.90 23.90 -21.18
N TYR A 399 -40.75 24.57 -22.32
CA TYR A 399 -41.74 25.57 -22.77
C TYR A 399 -43.12 24.96 -23.02
N PHE A 400 -43.19 23.75 -23.57
CA PHE A 400 -44.46 23.08 -23.81
C PHE A 400 -45.20 22.77 -22.49
N ASN A 401 -44.49 22.24 -21.49
CA ASN A 401 -45.07 21.93 -20.18
C ASN A 401 -45.39 23.18 -19.35
N ASP A 402 -44.69 24.30 -19.59
CA ASP A 402 -45.05 25.62 -19.02
C ASP A 402 -46.10 26.37 -19.89
N GLU A 403 -46.76 25.67 -20.83
CA GLU A 403 -47.83 26.17 -21.70
C GLU A 403 -47.43 27.33 -22.64
N GLN A 404 -46.13 27.57 -22.82
CA GLN A 404 -45.57 28.57 -23.73
C GLN A 404 -45.40 28.01 -25.15
N TYR A 405 -46.51 27.58 -25.77
CA TYR A 405 -46.51 26.82 -27.03
C TYR A 405 -45.80 27.50 -28.21
N ALA A 406 -45.89 28.83 -28.32
CA ALA A 406 -45.18 29.57 -29.36
C ALA A 406 -43.65 29.42 -29.24
N LYS A 407 -43.14 29.57 -28.01
CA LYS A 407 -41.70 29.40 -27.74
C LYS A 407 -41.27 27.94 -27.84
N ALA A 408 -42.14 27.00 -27.42
CA ALA A 408 -41.90 25.57 -27.62
C ALA A 408 -41.68 25.25 -29.10
N ARG A 409 -42.55 25.76 -29.98
CA ARG A 409 -42.42 25.63 -31.44
C ARG A 409 -41.10 26.19 -31.96
N GLU A 410 -40.70 27.38 -31.52
CA GLU A 410 -39.43 27.99 -31.92
C GLU A 410 -38.23 27.13 -31.49
N ALA A 411 -38.23 26.64 -30.25
CA ALA A 411 -37.17 25.80 -29.72
C ALA A 411 -37.07 24.45 -30.46
N PHE A 412 -38.19 23.78 -30.73
CA PHE A 412 -38.21 22.55 -31.52
C PHE A 412 -37.74 22.77 -32.96
N ASN A 413 -38.18 23.85 -33.62
CA ASN A 413 -37.68 24.20 -34.95
C ASN A 413 -36.17 24.48 -34.95
N ALA A 414 -35.66 25.17 -33.94
CA ALA A 414 -34.24 25.45 -33.79
C ALA A 414 -33.42 24.18 -33.53
N ALA A 415 -33.95 23.22 -32.75
CA ALA A 415 -33.36 21.91 -32.59
C ALA A 415 -33.31 21.17 -33.93
N GLY A 416 -34.44 21.11 -34.66
CA GLY A 416 -34.57 20.36 -35.90
C GLY A 416 -33.73 20.84 -37.09
N ARG A 417 -32.96 21.92 -36.93
CA ARG A 417 -31.89 22.32 -37.87
C ARG A 417 -30.69 21.37 -37.84
N ASP A 418 -30.50 20.62 -36.75
CA ASP A 418 -29.52 19.54 -36.67
C ASP A 418 -30.18 18.21 -37.05
N GLU A 419 -29.62 17.53 -38.05
CA GLU A 419 -30.14 16.27 -38.59
C GLU A 419 -30.36 15.20 -37.50
N ARG A 420 -29.50 15.18 -36.47
CA ARG A 420 -29.57 14.19 -35.38
C ARG A 420 -30.80 14.36 -34.48
N SER A 421 -31.41 15.56 -34.47
CA SER A 421 -32.58 15.88 -33.65
C SER A 421 -33.82 16.23 -34.47
N ALA A 422 -33.70 16.36 -35.80
CA ALA A 422 -34.79 16.73 -36.71
C ALA A 422 -36.03 15.84 -36.58
N GLN A 423 -35.85 14.52 -36.49
CA GLN A 423 -36.96 13.59 -36.32
C GLN A 423 -37.69 13.80 -34.99
N TYR A 424 -36.95 13.91 -33.89
CA TYR A 424 -37.53 14.14 -32.56
C TYR A 424 -38.23 15.49 -32.47
N ALA A 425 -37.62 16.55 -33.02
CA ALA A 425 -38.24 17.87 -33.10
C ALA A 425 -39.57 17.84 -33.85
N LYS A 426 -39.61 17.16 -35.01
CA LYS A 426 -40.84 17.00 -35.79
C LYS A 426 -41.93 16.24 -35.03
N GLN A 427 -41.57 15.17 -34.31
CA GLN A 427 -42.52 14.42 -33.48
C GLN A 427 -43.12 15.30 -32.39
N TRP A 428 -42.30 16.09 -31.69
CA TRP A 428 -42.76 17.02 -30.67
C TRP A 428 -43.65 18.14 -31.23
N ILE A 429 -43.31 18.70 -32.39
CA ILE A 429 -44.15 19.71 -33.06
C ILE A 429 -45.53 19.13 -33.39
N ASN A 430 -45.57 17.94 -34.01
CA ASN A 430 -46.83 17.28 -34.35
C ASN A 430 -47.67 16.96 -33.10
N TYR A 431 -47.03 16.47 -32.02
CA TYR A 431 -47.70 16.19 -30.76
C TYR A 431 -48.31 17.45 -30.15
N MET A 432 -47.53 18.53 -30.06
CA MET A 432 -48.00 19.83 -29.56
C MET A 432 -49.17 20.38 -30.39
N GLU A 433 -49.11 20.28 -31.72
CA GLU A 433 -50.21 20.73 -32.60
C GLU A 433 -51.49 19.92 -32.37
N SER A 434 -51.37 18.61 -32.17
CA SER A 434 -52.51 17.76 -31.83
C SER A 434 -53.12 18.12 -30.48
N GLU A 435 -52.31 18.46 -29.47
CA GLU A 435 -52.80 18.83 -28.15
C GLU A 435 -53.49 20.21 -28.18
N LEU A 436 -52.94 21.17 -28.94
CA LEU A 436 -53.58 22.48 -29.15
C LEU A 436 -54.94 22.38 -29.86
N ASP A 437 -55.05 21.53 -30.90
CA ASP A 437 -56.33 21.28 -31.59
C ASP A 437 -57.35 20.64 -30.64
N ARG A 438 -56.90 19.72 -29.79
CA ARG A 438 -57.74 19.10 -28.75
C ARG A 438 -58.23 20.13 -27.74
N GLN A 439 -57.35 20.98 -27.19
CA GLN A 439 -57.72 22.03 -26.24
C GLN A 439 -58.75 22.99 -26.86
N LYS A 440 -58.52 23.44 -28.08
CA LYS A 440 -59.46 24.30 -28.82
C LYS A 440 -60.84 23.65 -28.96
N LYS A 441 -60.91 22.37 -29.31
CA LYS A 441 -62.19 21.64 -29.40
C LYS A 441 -62.92 21.49 -28.07
N LEU A 442 -62.19 21.43 -26.95
CA LEU A 442 -62.76 21.40 -25.61
C LEU A 442 -63.24 22.78 -25.14
N GLU A 443 -62.69 23.86 -25.68
CA GLU A 443 -63.16 25.23 -25.42
C GLU A 443 -64.38 25.61 -26.27
N GLU A 444 -64.51 25.01 -27.46
CA GLU A 444 -65.60 25.26 -28.42
C GLU A 444 -66.87 24.43 -28.19
N GLY A 445 -66.79 23.37 -27.36
CA GLY A 445 -67.91 22.46 -27.05
C GLY A 445 -68.26 22.46 -25.58
#